data_AF-A0A512BFP1-F1
#
_entry.id   AF-A0A512BFP1-F1
#
_cell.length_a   1.000
_cell.length_b   1.000
_cell.length_c   1.000
_cell.angle_alpha   90.00
_cell.angle_beta   90.00
_cell.angle_gamma   90.00
#
_symmetry.space_group_name_H-M   'P 1'
#
loop_
_entity.id
_entity.type
_entity.pdbx_description
1 polymer ?
#
loop_
_entity_poly.entity_id
_entity_poly.type
_entity_poly.pdbx_seq_one_letter_code
_entity_poly.pdbx_strand_id
1 'polypeptide(L)'
;MNLESELIPRENFKRQWFRTSDFFDRPETKLPIFFIESSNASFSNNYIGKRYVAGDFTEAKKQVLAIASHTYRVVVIDIALAVATLERFTSSIKEKTNTIIIYNSRKLTKNEAKFLKAFELVDEVVDIESEDLDLVVKNAIEGKNTSNRKRLYYNSKELRVHGKMKARDFSFFLKKVFDMSVGAVLILLLLPLLILISIAIRLDSKGPIFYSSLRAGRGYKIFKFYKFRTMIKDADKKISELAHLNQYDLTKDGPLFFKLNDDPRVTRVGKFLRNSSLDELPQLFNILLGDMSLVGNRPLPLYEAATLTTNDFVERFSAPAGMTGFWQIKKRGKAEMSVKERVDLDIVYARRASPIFDLYIMANTPAALFQKSQV
;
A
#
# COMPACT_ATOMS: atom_id res chain seq x y z
N MET A 1 -42.59 2.41 -11.83
CA MET A 1 -43.27 2.52 -10.52
C MET A 1 -42.69 1.45 -9.62
N ASN A 2 -42.02 1.89 -8.56
CA ASN A 2 -41.61 1.20 -7.32
C ASN A 2 -40.69 -0.04 -7.38
N LEU A 3 -39.39 0.26 -7.33
CA LEU A 3 -38.42 -0.37 -6.44
C LEU A 3 -38.75 0.00 -4.99
N GLU A 4 -39.28 -0.92 -4.17
CA GLU A 4 -39.17 -0.92 -2.70
C GLU A 4 -39.94 -2.11 -2.11
N SER A 5 -39.20 -3.15 -1.68
CA SER A 5 -39.53 -4.23 -0.72
C SER A 5 -38.79 -5.49 -1.21
N GLU A 6 -37.62 -5.86 -0.71
CA GLU A 6 -37.41 -6.39 0.64
C GLU A 6 -35.98 -6.05 1.10
N LEU A 7 -35.89 -5.08 2.01
CA LEU A 7 -34.70 -4.89 2.84
C LEU A 7 -34.65 -6.04 3.85
N ILE A 8 -33.74 -6.99 3.63
CA ILE A 8 -33.38 -7.99 4.65
C ILE A 8 -32.86 -7.23 5.89
N PRO A 9 -33.43 -7.45 7.10
CA PRO A 9 -33.04 -6.71 8.29
C PRO A 9 -31.55 -6.87 8.61
N ARG A 10 -30.86 -5.76 8.84
CA ARG A 10 -29.53 -5.72 9.45
C ARG A 10 -29.58 -6.06 10.94
N GLU A 11 -29.97 -7.27 11.31
CA GLU A 11 -29.68 -7.83 12.63
C GLU A 11 -29.46 -9.34 12.56
N ASN A 12 -28.46 -9.81 13.31
CA ASN A 12 -28.17 -11.21 13.68
C ASN A 12 -27.10 -12.00 12.90
N PHE A 13 -25.96 -11.38 12.59
CA PHE A 13 -24.67 -12.06 12.77
C PHE A 13 -23.98 -11.51 14.03
N LYS A 14 -24.56 -11.78 15.21
CA LYS A 14 -23.84 -11.61 16.48
C LYS A 14 -22.68 -12.61 16.47
N ARG A 15 -21.45 -12.13 16.32
CA ARG A 15 -20.24 -12.89 16.65
C ARG A 15 -20.42 -13.40 18.09
N GLN A 16 -20.71 -14.68 18.26
CA GLN A 16 -20.83 -15.29 19.58
C GLN A 16 -19.44 -15.25 20.24
N TRP A 17 -19.30 -14.41 21.25
CA TRP A 17 -18.06 -14.29 22.02
C TRP A 17 -17.97 -15.44 23.02
N PHE A 18 -16.78 -16.03 23.17
CA PHE A 18 -16.55 -17.14 24.09
C PHE A 18 -16.57 -16.66 25.54
N ARG A 19 -17.52 -17.16 26.36
CA ARG A 19 -17.47 -17.03 27.83
C ARG A 19 -16.69 -18.20 28.41
N THR A 20 -15.62 -17.96 29.16
CA THR A 20 -14.71 -19.02 29.64
C THR A 20 -15.34 -19.95 30.69
N SER A 21 -16.44 -19.57 31.33
CA SER A 21 -17.05 -20.26 32.46
C SER A 21 -17.93 -21.47 32.11
N ASP A 22 -18.34 -21.63 30.83
CA ASP A 22 -19.48 -22.51 30.51
C ASP A 22 -19.09 -23.82 29.80
N PHE A 23 -17.80 -24.09 29.55
CA PHE A 23 -17.37 -25.07 28.53
C PHE A 23 -16.43 -26.20 29.00
N PHE A 24 -15.90 -26.19 30.23
CA PHE A 24 -14.80 -27.08 30.62
C PHE A 24 -15.12 -28.16 31.67
N ASP A 25 -16.33 -28.16 32.25
CA ASP A 25 -16.63 -29.04 33.41
C ASP A 25 -17.23 -30.41 33.05
N ARG A 26 -17.71 -30.64 31.81
CA ARG A 26 -18.31 -31.93 31.37
C ARG A 26 -17.84 -32.34 29.96
N PRO A 27 -17.73 -33.64 29.63
CA PRO A 27 -17.33 -34.11 28.29
C PRO A 27 -18.20 -33.56 27.15
N GLU A 28 -19.49 -33.37 27.45
CA GLU A 28 -20.52 -32.92 26.50
C GLU A 28 -20.50 -31.40 26.26
N THR A 29 -19.84 -30.63 27.14
CA THR A 29 -19.68 -29.18 27.02
C THR A 29 -18.35 -28.78 26.38
N LYS A 30 -17.43 -29.74 26.18
CA LYS A 30 -16.11 -29.48 25.60
C LYS A 30 -16.20 -29.03 24.15
N LEU A 31 -15.28 -28.14 23.76
CA LEU A 31 -15.24 -27.56 22.43
C LEU A 31 -14.88 -28.61 21.37
N PRO A 32 -15.59 -28.68 20.23
CA PRO A 32 -15.22 -29.61 19.18
C PRO A 32 -13.87 -29.23 18.56
N ILE A 33 -12.93 -30.18 18.52
CA ILE A 33 -11.56 -29.97 18.04
C ILE A 33 -11.35 -30.70 16.70
N PHE A 34 -10.72 -30.01 15.76
CA PHE A 34 -10.24 -30.58 14.50
C PHE A 34 -8.72 -30.80 14.58
N PHE A 35 -8.29 -32.05 14.52
CA PHE A 35 -6.89 -32.46 14.55
C PHE A 35 -6.37 -32.68 13.13
N ILE A 36 -5.21 -32.10 12.85
CA ILE A 36 -4.42 -32.37 11.65
C ILE A 36 -3.16 -33.07 12.13
N GLU A 37 -3.16 -34.39 12.08
CA GLU A 37 -2.07 -35.25 12.57
C GLU A 37 -1.68 -36.24 11.47
N SER A 38 -0.48 -36.83 11.54
CA SER A 38 -0.11 -37.88 10.58
C SER A 38 -0.93 -39.15 10.83
N SER A 39 -1.21 -39.95 9.79
CA SER A 39 -2.04 -41.17 9.91
C SER A 39 -1.57 -42.21 10.93
N ASN A 40 -0.32 -42.11 11.41
CA ASN A 40 0.27 -43.00 12.43
C ASN A 40 0.27 -42.36 13.84
N ALA A 41 -0.21 -41.13 13.99
CA ALA A 41 -0.30 -40.45 15.27
C ALA A 41 -1.53 -40.94 16.06
N SER A 42 -1.43 -40.92 17.38
CA SER A 42 -2.52 -41.28 18.31
C SER A 42 -2.87 -40.15 19.26
N PHE A 43 -2.42 -38.93 18.97
CA PHE A 43 -2.57 -37.81 19.90
C PHE A 43 -4.04 -37.45 20.10
N SER A 44 -4.81 -37.37 19.02
CA SER A 44 -6.25 -37.08 19.10
C SER A 44 -7.04 -38.09 19.94
N ASN A 45 -6.53 -39.32 20.15
CA ASN A 45 -7.19 -40.36 20.97
C ASN A 45 -7.22 -40.02 22.47
N ASN A 46 -6.31 -39.14 22.93
CA ASN A 46 -6.25 -38.71 24.32
C ASN A 46 -7.30 -37.62 24.64
N TYR A 47 -7.96 -37.06 23.62
CA TYR A 47 -8.97 -36.03 23.81
C TYR A 47 -10.37 -36.63 24.04
N ILE A 48 -10.93 -36.36 25.22
CA ILE A 48 -12.26 -36.84 25.63
C ILE A 48 -13.30 -35.77 25.28
N GLY A 49 -13.76 -35.75 24.03
CA GLY A 49 -14.75 -34.82 23.49
C GLY A 49 -15.04 -35.03 22.00
N LYS A 50 -15.85 -34.16 21.38
CA LYS A 50 -16.13 -34.26 19.93
C LYS A 50 -14.87 -33.91 19.13
N ARG A 51 -14.37 -34.87 18.35
CA ARG A 51 -13.13 -34.72 17.57
C ARG A 51 -13.32 -35.04 16.09
N TYR A 52 -12.57 -34.33 15.27
CA TYR A 52 -12.41 -34.57 13.84
C TYR A 52 -10.93 -34.76 13.56
N VAL A 53 -10.58 -35.69 12.67
CA VAL A 53 -9.18 -36.04 12.41
C VAL A 53 -8.97 -36.11 10.90
N ALA A 54 -7.92 -35.46 10.42
CA ALA A 54 -7.40 -35.62 9.07
C ALA A 54 -5.96 -36.14 9.16
N GLY A 55 -5.66 -37.21 8.40
CA GLY A 55 -4.37 -37.92 8.45
C GLY A 55 -3.26 -37.23 7.63
N ASP A 56 -3.63 -36.25 6.80
CA ASP A 56 -2.70 -35.39 6.10
C ASP A 56 -3.29 -33.98 5.85
N PHE A 57 -2.42 -33.05 5.45
CA PHE A 57 -2.79 -31.65 5.22
C PHE A 57 -3.72 -31.44 4.02
N THR A 58 -3.61 -32.27 2.98
CA THR A 58 -4.41 -32.15 1.76
C THR A 58 -5.85 -32.54 2.04
N GLU A 59 -6.04 -33.62 2.80
CA GLU A 59 -7.30 -34.06 3.35
C GLU A 59 -7.87 -32.99 4.30
N ALA A 60 -7.05 -32.49 5.23
CA ALA A 60 -7.47 -31.45 6.17
C ALA A 60 -7.99 -30.21 5.44
N LYS A 61 -7.31 -29.74 4.39
CA LYS A 61 -7.74 -28.59 3.60
C LYS A 61 -9.11 -28.81 2.96
N LYS A 62 -9.39 -30.01 2.46
CA LYS A 62 -10.70 -30.34 1.87
C LYS A 62 -11.78 -30.41 2.94
N GLN A 63 -11.51 -31.09 4.06
CA GLN A 63 -12.49 -31.29 5.13
C GLN A 63 -12.81 -30.00 5.90
N VAL A 64 -11.80 -29.21 6.26
CA VAL A 64 -11.96 -27.93 6.98
C VAL A 64 -12.80 -26.93 6.18
N LEU A 65 -12.73 -26.96 4.85
CA LEU A 65 -13.54 -26.13 3.95
C LEU A 65 -14.92 -26.70 3.65
N ALA A 66 -15.09 -28.04 3.70
CA ALA A 66 -16.36 -28.72 3.43
C ALA A 66 -17.27 -28.80 4.67
N ILE A 67 -16.67 -28.89 5.87
CA ILE A 67 -17.39 -28.93 7.14
C ILE A 67 -17.85 -27.52 7.48
N ALA A 68 -19.16 -27.35 7.75
CA ALA A 68 -19.72 -26.06 8.11
C ALA A 68 -18.93 -25.40 9.25
N SER A 69 -18.72 -24.08 9.16
CA SER A 69 -17.90 -23.25 10.05
C SER A 69 -18.23 -23.30 11.55
N HIS A 70 -19.32 -23.96 11.93
CA HIS A 70 -19.82 -24.09 13.31
C HIS A 70 -19.55 -25.47 13.92
N THR A 71 -18.95 -26.40 13.16
CA THR A 71 -18.85 -27.80 13.58
C THR A 71 -17.60 -28.11 14.40
N TYR A 72 -16.53 -27.34 14.22
CA TYR A 72 -15.33 -27.32 15.05
C TYR A 72 -15.05 -25.88 15.50
N ARG A 73 -14.45 -25.71 16.67
CA ARG A 73 -14.11 -24.39 17.24
C ARG A 73 -12.61 -24.21 17.49
N VAL A 74 -11.88 -25.32 17.51
CA VAL A 74 -10.42 -25.36 17.66
C VAL A 74 -9.85 -26.21 16.53
N VAL A 75 -8.75 -25.76 15.94
CA VAL A 75 -7.94 -26.53 15.00
C VAL A 75 -6.57 -26.73 15.62
N VAL A 76 -6.15 -27.98 15.74
CA VAL A 76 -4.84 -28.39 16.26
C VAL A 76 -4.01 -28.94 15.11
N ILE A 77 -2.83 -28.35 14.90
CA ILE A 77 -1.91 -28.73 13.83
C ILE A 77 -0.70 -29.45 14.43
N ASP A 78 -0.58 -30.75 14.17
CA ASP A 78 0.50 -31.62 14.63
C ASP A 78 1.28 -32.26 13.46
N ILE A 79 1.48 -31.48 12.41
CA ILE A 79 2.32 -31.88 11.26
C ILE A 79 3.29 -30.76 10.91
N ALA A 80 4.42 -31.11 10.31
CA ALA A 80 5.35 -30.12 9.79
C ALA A 80 4.81 -29.53 8.49
N LEU A 81 4.71 -28.20 8.42
CA LEU A 81 4.20 -27.47 7.25
C LEU A 81 5.14 -26.32 6.89
N ALA A 82 5.28 -26.06 5.59
CA ALA A 82 5.94 -24.84 5.13
C ALA A 82 5.12 -23.60 5.53
N VAL A 83 5.80 -22.55 5.97
CA VAL A 83 5.18 -21.30 6.47
C VAL A 83 4.20 -20.68 5.46
N ALA A 84 4.56 -20.65 4.17
CA ALA A 84 3.71 -20.10 3.11
C ALA A 84 2.39 -20.90 2.92
N THR A 85 2.45 -22.22 3.15
CA THR A 85 1.27 -23.09 3.10
C THR A 85 0.37 -22.85 4.30
N LEU A 86 0.97 -22.68 5.47
CA LEU A 86 0.26 -22.39 6.72
C LEU A 86 -0.44 -21.03 6.67
N GLU A 87 0.22 -19.99 6.19
CA GLU A 87 -0.34 -18.63 6.06
C GLU A 87 -1.64 -18.61 5.23
N ARG A 88 -1.63 -19.24 4.05
CA ARG A 88 -2.81 -19.32 3.18
C ARG A 88 -3.96 -20.08 3.85
N PHE A 89 -3.64 -21.14 4.57
CA PHE A 89 -4.61 -21.97 5.25
C PHE A 89 -5.25 -21.26 6.45
N THR A 90 -4.44 -20.73 7.36
CA THR A 90 -4.92 -20.04 8.56
C THR A 90 -5.73 -18.79 8.21
N SER A 91 -5.30 -18.03 7.20
CA SER A 91 -6.04 -16.85 6.71
C SER A 91 -7.44 -17.24 6.21
N SER A 92 -7.55 -18.33 5.44
CA SER A 92 -8.85 -18.79 4.91
C SER A 92 -9.85 -19.23 6.00
N ILE A 93 -9.35 -19.68 7.16
CA ILE A 93 -10.15 -20.10 8.31
C ILE A 93 -10.52 -18.89 9.18
N LYS A 94 -9.55 -18.03 9.50
CA LYS A 94 -9.72 -16.86 10.37
C LYS A 94 -10.61 -15.78 9.75
N GLU A 95 -10.65 -15.65 8.42
CA GLU A 95 -11.57 -14.73 7.74
C GLU A 95 -13.04 -15.13 7.86
N LYS A 96 -13.31 -16.44 7.91
CA LYS A 96 -14.67 -16.99 7.86
C LYS A 96 -15.24 -17.34 9.24
N THR A 97 -14.38 -17.53 10.24
CA THR A 97 -14.76 -18.12 11.54
C THR A 97 -13.97 -17.53 12.70
N ASN A 98 -14.50 -17.62 13.92
CA ASN A 98 -13.76 -17.27 15.14
C ASN A 98 -12.93 -18.45 15.69
N THR A 99 -12.48 -19.36 14.81
CA THR A 99 -11.77 -20.59 15.17
C THR A 99 -10.42 -20.30 15.81
N ILE A 100 -10.08 -21.08 16.83
CA ILE A 100 -8.78 -21.01 17.54
C ILE A 100 -7.82 -21.99 16.86
N ILE A 101 -6.63 -21.53 16.52
CA ILE A 101 -5.62 -22.34 15.84
C ILE A 101 -4.43 -22.54 16.78
N ILE A 102 -4.16 -23.80 17.13
CA ILE A 102 -3.06 -24.23 17.98
C ILE A 102 -2.07 -25.02 17.13
N TYR A 103 -0.78 -24.73 17.27
CA TYR A 103 0.28 -25.42 16.54
C TYR A 103 1.23 -26.17 17.49
N ASN A 104 1.55 -27.42 17.18
CA ASN A 104 2.54 -28.18 17.95
C ASN A 104 3.95 -27.61 17.80
N SER A 105 4.50 -27.13 18.91
CA SER A 105 5.84 -26.56 18.98
C SER A 105 6.94 -27.54 18.58
N ARG A 106 6.75 -28.86 18.76
CA ARG A 106 7.72 -29.89 18.35
C ARG A 106 7.90 -29.99 16.84
N LYS A 107 6.94 -29.49 16.05
CA LYS A 107 6.99 -29.51 14.58
C LYS A 107 7.58 -28.22 14.00
N LEU A 108 8.05 -27.30 14.86
CA LEU A 108 8.53 -25.98 14.48
C LEU A 108 9.94 -25.72 15.01
N THR A 109 10.72 -24.95 14.26
CA THR A 109 11.92 -24.31 14.79
C THR A 109 11.54 -23.10 15.68
N LYS A 110 12.46 -22.66 16.55
CA LYS A 110 12.24 -21.47 17.39
C LYS A 110 11.93 -20.21 16.59
N ASN A 111 12.50 -20.08 15.38
CA ASN A 111 12.28 -18.93 14.51
C ASN A 111 10.90 -18.98 13.86
N GLU A 112 10.46 -20.16 13.41
CA GLU A 112 9.10 -20.35 12.88
C GLU A 112 8.06 -20.11 13.96
N ALA A 113 8.23 -20.64 15.17
CA ALA A 113 7.31 -20.38 16.28
C ALA A 113 7.17 -18.88 16.59
N LYS A 114 8.28 -18.13 16.62
CA LYS A 114 8.26 -16.67 16.78
C LYS A 114 7.55 -15.97 15.64
N PHE A 115 7.81 -16.39 14.40
CA PHE A 115 7.17 -15.84 13.21
C PHE A 115 5.65 -16.04 13.25
N LEU A 116 5.19 -17.25 13.54
CA LEU A 116 3.76 -17.56 13.57
C LEU A 116 3.00 -16.76 14.63
N LYS A 117 3.60 -16.54 15.81
CA LYS A 117 3.00 -15.68 16.85
C LYS A 117 3.06 -14.19 16.46
N ALA A 118 4.18 -13.73 15.88
CA ALA A 118 4.36 -12.32 15.52
C ALA A 118 3.39 -11.84 14.42
N PHE A 119 3.05 -12.71 13.47
CA PHE A 119 2.10 -12.43 12.39
C PHE A 119 0.66 -12.88 12.72
N GLU A 120 0.39 -13.26 13.97
CA GLU A 120 -0.92 -13.73 14.43
C GLU A 120 -1.52 -14.84 13.54
N LEU A 121 -0.67 -15.67 12.91
CA LEU A 121 -1.11 -16.75 12.02
C LEU A 121 -1.75 -17.89 12.80
N VAL A 122 -1.30 -18.10 14.04
CA VAL A 122 -1.84 -19.07 15.00
C VAL A 122 -2.15 -18.35 16.32
N ASP A 123 -3.12 -18.85 17.07
CA ASP A 123 -3.52 -18.27 18.36
C ASP A 123 -2.58 -18.75 19.48
N GLU A 124 -2.11 -20.00 19.42
CA GLU A 124 -1.08 -20.52 20.34
C GLU A 124 -0.09 -21.48 19.68
N VAL A 125 1.11 -21.55 20.27
CA VAL A 125 2.15 -22.55 19.95
C VAL A 125 2.61 -23.16 21.25
N VAL A 126 2.37 -24.47 21.42
CA VAL A 126 2.63 -25.21 22.67
C VAL A 126 3.17 -26.60 22.38
N ASP A 127 3.86 -27.21 23.32
CA ASP A 127 4.14 -28.65 23.25
C ASP A 127 2.90 -29.43 23.66
N ILE A 128 2.24 -29.96 22.66
CA ILE A 128 0.93 -30.59 22.80
C ILE A 128 0.99 -31.90 23.60
N GLU A 129 2.17 -32.53 23.69
CA GLU A 129 2.36 -33.78 24.43
C GLU A 129 2.65 -33.58 25.92
N SER A 130 3.11 -32.40 26.33
CA SER A 130 3.49 -32.11 27.73
C SER A 130 2.51 -31.19 28.45
N GLU A 131 1.51 -30.64 27.74
CA GLU A 131 0.53 -29.71 28.28
C GLU A 131 -0.90 -30.27 28.19
N ASP A 132 -1.73 -29.93 29.18
CA ASP A 132 -3.17 -30.23 29.14
C ASP A 132 -3.85 -29.38 28.06
N LEU A 133 -4.36 -30.05 27.02
CA LEU A 133 -4.99 -29.39 25.87
C LEU A 133 -6.18 -28.52 26.26
N ASP A 134 -6.94 -28.88 27.32
CA ASP A 134 -8.06 -28.06 27.78
C ASP A 134 -7.56 -26.74 28.39
N LEU A 135 -6.45 -26.76 29.11
CA LEU A 135 -5.79 -25.57 29.66
C LEU A 135 -5.23 -24.69 28.54
N VAL A 136 -4.60 -25.29 27.53
CA VAL A 136 -4.08 -24.57 26.35
C VAL A 136 -5.22 -23.87 25.61
N VAL A 137 -6.33 -24.58 25.36
CA VAL A 137 -7.49 -24.01 24.68
C VAL A 137 -8.09 -22.86 25.50
N LYS A 138 -8.20 -23.01 26.82
CA LYS A 138 -8.65 -21.94 27.72
C LYS A 138 -7.76 -20.70 27.63
N ASN A 139 -6.44 -20.88 27.70
CA ASN A 139 -5.47 -19.78 27.59
C ASN A 139 -5.56 -19.09 26.22
N ALA A 140 -5.72 -19.86 25.14
CA ALA A 140 -5.89 -19.32 23.80
C ALA A 140 -7.19 -18.51 23.66
N ILE A 141 -8.31 -18.95 24.28
CA ILE A 141 -9.56 -18.18 24.34
C ILE A 141 -9.37 -16.87 25.09
N GLU A 142 -8.73 -16.91 26.27
CA GLU A 142 -8.48 -15.74 27.11
C GLU A 142 -7.54 -14.74 26.44
N GLY A 143 -6.47 -15.23 25.79
CA GLY A 143 -5.55 -14.45 24.98
C GLY A 143 -6.26 -13.78 23.81
N LYS A 144 -7.10 -14.53 23.07
CA LYS A 144 -7.88 -14.00 21.94
C LYS A 144 -8.94 -12.98 22.39
N ASN A 145 -9.57 -13.18 23.54
CA ASN A 145 -10.49 -12.20 24.13
C ASN A 145 -9.76 -10.92 24.58
N THR A 146 -8.52 -11.04 25.07
CA THR A 146 -7.68 -9.91 25.47
C THR A 146 -7.16 -9.14 24.25
N SER A 147 -6.70 -9.82 23.21
CA SER A 147 -6.32 -9.22 21.91
C SER A 147 -7.52 -8.58 21.22
N ASN A 148 -8.71 -9.19 21.27
CA ASN A 148 -9.94 -8.57 20.77
C ASN A 148 -10.37 -7.35 21.60
N ARG A 149 -10.20 -7.35 22.92
CA ARG A 149 -10.41 -6.16 23.76
C ARG A 149 -9.40 -5.06 23.44
N LYS A 150 -8.12 -5.38 23.22
CA LYS A 150 -7.12 -4.43 22.71
C LYS A 150 -7.51 -3.91 21.33
N ARG A 151 -7.98 -4.76 20.42
CA ARG A 151 -8.44 -4.36 19.08
C ARG A 151 -9.70 -3.48 19.13
N LEU A 152 -10.65 -3.77 20.03
CA LEU A 152 -11.82 -2.93 20.28
C LEU A 152 -11.44 -1.60 20.94
N TYR A 153 -10.47 -1.60 21.86
CA TYR A 153 -9.88 -0.39 22.44
C TYR A 153 -9.14 0.45 21.39
N TYR A 154 -8.36 -0.17 20.50
CA TYR A 154 -7.71 0.48 19.36
C TYR A 154 -8.73 1.03 18.35
N ASN A 155 -9.77 0.26 17.99
CA ASN A 155 -10.87 0.74 17.15
C ASN A 155 -11.66 1.87 17.82
N SER A 156 -11.85 1.83 19.14
CA SER A 156 -12.47 2.94 19.89
C SER A 156 -11.58 4.18 19.94
N LYS A 157 -10.25 4.00 19.92
CA LYS A 157 -9.27 5.07 19.78
C LYS A 157 -9.28 5.66 18.36
N GLU A 158 -9.50 4.85 17.32
CA GLU A 158 -9.79 5.32 15.94
C GLU A 158 -11.13 6.07 15.83
N LEU A 159 -12.14 5.72 16.61
CA LEU A 159 -13.36 6.54 16.75
C LEU A 159 -13.09 7.89 17.43
N ARG A 160 -12.07 8.00 18.31
CA ARG A 160 -11.55 9.29 18.78
C ARG A 160 -10.63 9.99 17.77
N VAL A 161 -10.08 9.29 16.76
CA VAL A 161 -9.35 9.88 15.62
C VAL A 161 -10.29 10.67 14.70
N HIS A 162 -11.61 10.44 14.71
CA HIS A 162 -12.57 11.29 13.98
C HIS A 162 -12.53 12.77 14.40
N GLY A 163 -12.12 13.10 15.62
CA GLY A 163 -11.87 14.48 16.05
C GLY A 163 -10.59 15.10 15.44
N LYS A 164 -9.56 14.28 15.16
CA LYS A 164 -8.29 14.70 14.53
C LYS A 164 -8.33 14.61 13.00
N MET A 165 -9.17 13.77 12.42
CA MET A 165 -9.44 13.73 10.98
C MET A 165 -10.00 15.06 10.49
N LYS A 166 -11.00 15.64 11.18
CA LYS A 166 -11.53 16.97 10.82
C LYS A 166 -10.44 18.05 10.76
N ALA A 167 -9.51 18.06 11.72
CA ALA A 167 -8.41 19.03 11.74
C ALA A 167 -7.40 18.79 10.59
N ARG A 168 -7.07 17.52 10.30
CA ARG A 168 -6.16 17.16 9.20
C ARG A 168 -6.81 17.42 7.83
N ASP A 169 -8.08 17.10 7.67
CA ASP A 169 -8.87 17.35 6.46
C ASP A 169 -9.08 18.86 6.24
N PHE A 170 -9.32 19.62 7.30
CA PHE A 170 -9.39 21.08 7.24
C PHE A 170 -8.04 21.70 6.86
N SER A 171 -6.94 21.23 7.45
CA SER A 171 -5.60 21.67 7.05
C SER A 171 -5.28 21.35 5.59
N PHE A 172 -5.71 20.18 5.08
CA PHE A 172 -5.58 19.83 3.67
C PHE A 172 -6.46 20.68 2.76
N PHE A 173 -7.67 21.00 3.20
CA PHE A 173 -8.57 21.89 2.47
C PHE A 173 -7.98 23.30 2.36
N LEU A 174 -7.51 23.88 3.48
CA LEU A 174 -6.84 25.18 3.49
C LEU A 174 -5.61 25.20 2.58
N LYS A 175 -4.77 24.15 2.63
CA LYS A 175 -3.64 24.00 1.71
C LYS A 175 -4.09 24.00 0.25
N LYS A 176 -5.14 23.24 -0.08
CA LYS A 176 -5.67 23.18 -1.45
C LYS A 176 -6.17 24.54 -1.95
N VAL A 177 -6.90 25.28 -1.11
CA VAL A 177 -7.38 26.63 -1.44
C VAL A 177 -6.20 27.58 -1.64
N PHE A 178 -5.19 27.53 -0.77
CA PHE A 178 -3.97 28.32 -0.90
C PHE A 178 -3.24 28.00 -2.21
N ASP A 179 -3.00 26.72 -2.50
CA ASP A 179 -2.30 26.27 -3.71
C ASP A 179 -3.05 26.68 -4.98
N MET A 180 -4.37 26.54 -5.01
CA MET A 180 -5.20 26.98 -6.14
C MET A 180 -5.14 28.50 -6.34
N SER A 181 -5.17 29.28 -5.25
CA SER A 181 -5.11 30.74 -5.31
C SER A 181 -3.76 31.22 -5.84
N VAL A 182 -2.66 30.70 -5.28
CA VAL A 182 -1.31 31.03 -5.73
C VAL A 182 -1.06 30.51 -7.14
N GLY A 183 -1.52 29.31 -7.47
CA GLY A 183 -1.46 28.74 -8.82
C GLY A 183 -2.17 29.62 -9.86
N ALA A 184 -3.36 30.17 -9.53
CA ALA A 184 -4.09 31.07 -10.42
C ALA A 184 -3.31 32.37 -10.67
N VAL A 185 -2.77 32.97 -9.61
CA VAL A 185 -1.93 34.18 -9.71
C VAL A 185 -0.69 33.90 -10.56
N LEU A 186 0.01 32.78 -10.34
CA LEU A 186 1.18 32.41 -11.12
C LEU A 186 0.85 32.20 -12.61
N ILE A 187 -0.29 31.58 -12.93
CA ILE A 187 -0.72 31.42 -14.33
C ILE A 187 -0.98 32.79 -14.97
N LEU A 188 -1.65 33.70 -14.28
CA LEU A 188 -1.92 35.05 -14.80
C LEU A 188 -0.62 35.83 -15.04
N LEU A 189 0.32 35.80 -14.09
CA LEU A 189 1.62 36.47 -14.21
C LEU A 189 2.50 35.86 -15.32
N LEU A 190 2.46 34.54 -15.47
CA LEU A 190 3.23 33.81 -16.47
C LEU A 190 2.52 33.69 -17.81
N LEU A 191 1.29 34.19 -17.95
CA LEU A 191 0.48 34.04 -19.16
C LEU A 191 1.22 34.51 -20.44
N PRO A 192 1.88 35.69 -20.46
CA PRO A 192 2.64 36.12 -21.63
C PRO A 192 3.76 35.13 -22.00
N LEU A 193 4.47 34.60 -20.99
CA LEU A 193 5.53 33.62 -21.19
C LEU A 193 4.97 32.28 -21.71
N LEU A 194 3.86 31.80 -21.16
CA LEU A 194 3.20 30.57 -21.63
C LEU A 194 2.78 30.68 -23.09
N ILE A 195 2.28 31.84 -23.53
CA ILE A 195 1.93 32.11 -24.92
C ILE A 195 3.17 32.10 -25.81
N LEU A 196 4.25 32.79 -25.41
CA LEU A 196 5.51 32.80 -26.17
C LEU A 196 6.10 31.40 -26.34
N ILE A 197 6.12 30.60 -25.27
CA ILE A 197 6.56 29.20 -25.32
C ILE A 197 5.67 28.39 -26.27
N SER A 198 4.34 28.59 -26.19
CA SER A 198 3.38 27.90 -27.05
C SER A 198 3.61 28.19 -28.53
N ILE A 199 3.90 29.45 -28.88
CA ILE A 199 4.24 29.86 -30.24
C ILE A 199 5.56 29.21 -30.66
N ALA A 200 6.60 29.27 -29.83
CA ALA A 200 7.91 28.67 -30.12
C ALA A 200 7.80 27.16 -30.40
N ILE A 201 7.04 26.41 -29.60
CA ILE A 201 6.80 24.97 -29.79
C ILE A 201 6.11 24.69 -31.12
N ARG A 202 5.16 25.55 -31.52
CA ARG A 202 4.37 25.37 -32.75
C ARG A 202 5.17 25.70 -34.00
N LEU A 203 6.11 26.66 -33.90
CA LEU A 203 7.05 27.00 -34.97
C LEU A 203 8.16 25.96 -35.12
N ASP A 204 8.61 25.34 -34.02
CA ASP A 204 9.71 24.36 -34.05
C ASP A 204 9.27 22.98 -34.60
N SER A 205 8.02 22.55 -34.35
CA SER A 205 7.51 21.29 -34.91
C SER A 205 5.98 21.22 -35.02
N LYS A 206 5.47 20.46 -36.00
CA LYS A 206 4.02 20.23 -36.18
C LYS A 206 3.42 19.41 -35.02
N GLY A 207 2.21 19.75 -34.57
CA GLY A 207 1.42 18.99 -33.59
C GLY A 207 0.99 19.81 -32.36
N PRO A 208 0.49 19.16 -31.29
CA PRO A 208 -0.09 19.83 -30.12
C PRO A 208 0.98 20.52 -29.26
N ILE A 209 0.59 21.62 -28.60
CA ILE A 209 1.48 22.38 -27.70
C ILE A 209 1.74 21.64 -26.38
N PHE A 210 0.68 21.02 -25.84
CA PHE A 210 0.74 20.30 -24.57
C PHE A 210 0.91 18.80 -24.79
N TYR A 211 1.65 18.17 -23.88
CA TYR A 211 1.75 16.74 -23.72
C TYR A 211 1.14 16.34 -22.38
N SER A 212 0.42 15.22 -22.34
CA SER A 212 -0.16 14.67 -21.11
C SER A 212 0.25 13.22 -20.92
N SER A 213 0.66 12.86 -19.70
CA SER A 213 0.93 11.47 -19.30
C SER A 213 0.14 11.10 -18.05
N LEU A 214 -0.23 9.82 -17.88
CA LEU A 214 -0.89 9.38 -16.66
C LEU A 214 0.13 9.21 -15.53
N ARG A 215 -0.20 9.75 -14.35
CA ARG A 215 0.63 9.66 -13.15
C ARG A 215 -0.20 9.27 -11.94
N ALA A 216 0.43 8.55 -11.01
CA ALA A 216 -0.13 8.25 -9.71
C ALA A 216 0.27 9.35 -8.70
N GLY A 217 -0.74 9.94 -8.07
CA GLY A 217 -0.61 10.96 -7.03
C GLY A 217 -1.09 10.45 -5.66
N ARG A 218 -1.58 11.37 -4.84
CA ARG A 218 -2.06 11.08 -3.49
C ARG A 218 -3.09 9.95 -3.47
N GLY A 219 -2.94 9.00 -2.55
CA GLY A 219 -3.83 7.85 -2.39
C GLY A 219 -3.92 6.98 -3.64
N TYR A 220 -2.85 6.91 -4.45
CA TYR A 220 -2.84 6.25 -5.76
C TYR A 220 -3.85 6.79 -6.78
N LYS A 221 -4.41 8.00 -6.56
CA LYS A 221 -5.29 8.63 -7.54
C LYS A 221 -4.51 8.90 -8.82
N ILE A 222 -5.03 8.38 -9.93
CA ILE A 222 -4.45 8.59 -11.26
C ILE A 222 -5.00 9.89 -11.84
N PHE A 223 -4.12 10.70 -12.45
CA PHE A 223 -4.50 11.93 -13.13
C PHE A 223 -3.63 12.23 -14.35
N LYS A 224 -4.09 13.15 -15.20
CA LYS A 224 -3.34 13.62 -16.38
C LYS A 224 -2.30 14.65 -15.95
N PHE A 225 -1.04 14.32 -16.07
CA PHE A 225 0.08 15.21 -15.77
C PHE A 225 0.48 16.00 -17.00
N TYR A 226 0.30 17.33 -16.96
CA TYR A 226 0.51 18.22 -18.09
C TYR A 226 1.94 18.75 -18.17
N LYS A 227 2.47 18.80 -19.38
CA LYS A 227 3.75 19.44 -19.72
C LYS A 227 3.64 20.15 -21.06
N PHE A 228 4.57 21.06 -21.34
CA PHE A 228 4.80 21.46 -22.71
C PHE A 228 5.43 20.32 -23.49
N ARG A 229 5.05 20.20 -24.75
CA ARG A 229 5.62 19.20 -25.65
C ARG A 229 7.06 19.59 -25.96
N THR A 230 7.99 18.71 -25.60
CA THR A 230 9.43 18.86 -25.90
C THR A 230 9.90 17.93 -27.01
N MET A 231 9.10 16.93 -27.38
CA MET A 231 9.43 15.92 -28.39
C MET A 231 8.57 16.08 -29.65
N ILE A 232 9.07 15.59 -30.78
CA ILE A 232 8.31 15.53 -32.03
C ILE A 232 7.02 14.72 -31.85
N LYS A 233 6.01 15.00 -32.69
CA LYS A 233 4.78 14.21 -32.72
C LYS A 233 5.13 12.74 -33.02
N ASP A 234 4.42 11.81 -32.37
CA ASP A 234 4.61 10.36 -32.55
C ASP A 234 6.00 9.84 -32.11
N ALA A 235 6.69 10.55 -31.21
CA ALA A 235 7.97 10.12 -30.64
C ALA A 235 7.92 8.72 -29.99
N ASP A 236 6.76 8.28 -29.51
CA ASP A 236 6.57 6.95 -28.94
C ASP A 236 6.69 5.84 -29.99
N LYS A 237 6.33 6.12 -31.26
CA LYS A 237 6.45 5.15 -32.36
C LYS A 237 7.90 4.88 -32.75
N LYS A 238 8.81 5.80 -32.41
CA LYS A 238 10.25 5.68 -32.66
C LYS A 238 10.99 4.93 -31.53
N ILE A 239 10.29 4.51 -30.46
CA ILE A 239 10.92 3.79 -29.34
C ILE A 239 11.48 2.44 -29.81
N SER A 240 10.76 1.72 -30.66
CA SER A 240 11.21 0.43 -31.22
C SER A 240 12.45 0.58 -32.08
N GLU A 241 12.52 1.63 -32.91
CA GLU A 241 13.67 1.93 -33.76
C GLU A 241 14.90 2.34 -32.95
N LEU A 242 14.71 3.01 -31.82
CA LEU A 242 15.77 3.52 -30.96
C LEU A 242 16.08 2.60 -29.77
N ALA A 243 15.46 1.42 -29.70
CA ALA A 243 15.67 0.44 -28.63
C ALA A 243 17.15 0.07 -28.45
N HIS A 244 17.91 0.04 -29.55
CA HIS A 244 19.34 -0.26 -29.58
C HIS A 244 20.23 0.82 -28.94
N LEU A 245 19.71 2.03 -28.73
CA LEU A 245 20.44 3.14 -28.09
C LEU A 245 20.11 3.28 -26.60
N ASN A 246 19.23 2.44 -26.06
CA ASN A 246 18.77 2.55 -24.68
C ASN A 246 19.94 2.35 -23.70
N GLN A 247 20.06 3.23 -22.72
CA GLN A 247 21.11 3.16 -21.69
C GLN A 247 20.86 2.10 -20.62
N TYR A 248 19.63 1.59 -20.54
CA TYR A 248 19.25 0.58 -19.57
C TYR A 248 19.17 -0.79 -20.24
N ASP A 249 19.83 -1.76 -19.61
CA ASP A 249 19.88 -3.15 -20.03
C ASP A 249 18.47 -3.75 -20.06
N LEU A 250 17.98 -4.11 -21.25
CA LEU A 250 16.64 -4.68 -21.49
C LEU A 250 16.50 -6.11 -20.93
N THR A 251 17.56 -6.68 -20.36
CA THR A 251 17.63 -8.07 -19.89
C THR A 251 17.13 -8.28 -18.46
N LYS A 252 16.73 -7.24 -17.73
CA LYS A 252 16.19 -7.36 -16.37
C LYS A 252 14.69 -7.10 -16.36
N ASP A 253 13.92 -8.10 -15.91
CA ASP A 253 12.48 -8.00 -15.65
C ASP A 253 12.17 -6.79 -14.74
N GLY A 254 11.78 -5.70 -15.38
CA GLY A 254 11.53 -4.42 -14.74
C GLY A 254 11.00 -3.42 -15.76
N PRO A 255 10.24 -2.40 -15.32
CA PRO A 255 9.61 -1.46 -16.24
C PRO A 255 10.67 -0.73 -17.08
N LEU A 256 10.43 -0.68 -18.39
CA LEU A 256 11.31 -0.12 -19.41
C LEU A 256 11.66 1.35 -19.12
N PHE A 257 12.76 1.60 -18.42
CA PHE A 257 13.38 2.92 -18.37
C PHE A 257 14.05 3.16 -19.73
N PHE A 258 13.38 3.89 -20.62
CA PHE A 258 13.95 4.29 -21.89
C PHE A 258 14.62 5.66 -21.72
N LYS A 259 15.95 5.68 -21.64
CA LYS A 259 16.74 6.91 -21.52
C LYS A 259 17.86 6.89 -22.54
N LEU A 260 17.90 7.93 -23.37
CA LEU A 260 18.93 8.18 -24.37
C LEU A 260 19.69 9.43 -23.95
N ASN A 261 21.03 9.44 -24.09
CA ASN A 261 21.77 10.72 -24.15
C ASN A 261 21.48 11.35 -25.50
N ASP A 262 21.19 12.65 -25.53
CA ASP A 262 20.85 13.39 -26.75
C ASP A 262 19.75 12.72 -27.60
N ASP A 263 18.59 12.48 -26.98
CA ASP A 263 17.44 11.86 -27.62
C ASP A 263 17.02 12.60 -28.91
N PRO A 264 17.15 11.98 -30.11
CA PRO A 264 16.89 12.63 -31.40
C PRO A 264 15.42 12.99 -31.61
N ARG A 265 14.53 12.53 -30.73
CA ARG A 265 13.11 12.87 -30.74
C ARG A 265 12.85 14.22 -30.06
N VAL A 266 13.82 14.77 -29.32
CA VAL A 266 13.69 16.06 -28.64
C VAL A 266 13.94 17.18 -29.64
N THR A 267 13.03 18.15 -29.63
CA THR A 267 13.09 19.33 -30.52
C THR A 267 14.10 20.36 -29.99
N ARG A 268 14.48 21.36 -30.80
CA ARG A 268 15.48 22.37 -30.38
C ARG A 268 14.94 23.23 -29.24
N VAL A 269 13.70 23.71 -29.37
CA VAL A 269 12.97 24.40 -28.30
C VAL A 269 12.75 23.43 -27.14
N GLY A 270 12.42 22.17 -27.41
CA GLY A 270 12.27 21.13 -26.39
C GLY A 270 13.50 20.93 -25.51
N LYS A 271 14.71 20.94 -26.09
CA LYS A 271 15.98 20.85 -25.34
C LYS A 271 16.15 22.05 -24.41
N PHE A 272 15.86 23.26 -24.89
CA PHE A 272 15.86 24.46 -24.05
C PHE A 272 14.84 24.38 -22.90
N LEU A 273 13.61 23.97 -23.19
CA LEU A 273 12.54 23.86 -22.18
C LEU A 273 12.88 22.85 -21.08
N ARG A 274 13.46 21.70 -21.42
CA ARG A 274 13.92 20.70 -20.43
C ARG A 274 15.05 21.23 -19.56
N ASN A 275 16.03 21.89 -20.17
CA ASN A 275 17.20 22.42 -19.44
C ASN A 275 16.85 23.57 -18.50
N SER A 276 15.78 24.30 -18.80
CA SER A 276 15.25 25.39 -17.97
C SER A 276 14.09 24.95 -17.06
N SER A 277 13.66 23.67 -17.14
CA SER A 277 12.45 23.15 -16.49
C SER A 277 11.16 23.91 -16.83
N LEU A 278 11.17 24.75 -17.86
CA LEU A 278 9.99 25.48 -18.33
C LEU A 278 8.94 24.55 -18.93
N ASP A 279 9.33 23.32 -19.32
CA ASP A 279 8.39 22.31 -19.80
C ASP A 279 7.36 21.88 -18.74
N GLU A 280 7.64 22.11 -17.46
CA GLU A 280 6.79 21.73 -16.33
C GLU A 280 5.77 22.81 -15.95
N LEU A 281 5.84 24.03 -16.50
CA LEU A 281 4.90 25.11 -16.17
C LEU A 281 3.40 24.76 -16.35
N PRO A 282 2.98 23.94 -17.34
CA PRO A 282 1.58 23.53 -17.45
C PRO A 282 1.04 22.72 -16.26
N GLN A 283 1.90 22.23 -15.36
CA GLN A 283 1.47 21.61 -14.11
C GLN A 283 0.73 22.60 -13.18
N LEU A 284 0.87 23.91 -13.38
CA LEU A 284 0.04 24.90 -12.68
C LEU A 284 -1.46 24.69 -12.96
N PHE A 285 -1.83 24.20 -14.15
CA PHE A 285 -3.21 23.80 -14.44
C PHE A 285 -3.63 22.57 -13.62
N ASN A 286 -2.72 21.62 -13.34
CA ASN A 286 -3.01 20.50 -12.45
C ASN A 286 -3.30 20.94 -11.01
N ILE A 287 -2.65 22.02 -10.56
CA ILE A 287 -2.92 22.61 -9.26
C ILE A 287 -4.33 23.22 -9.23
N LEU A 288 -4.72 23.96 -10.28
CA LEU A 288 -6.08 24.50 -10.39
C LEU A 288 -7.16 23.42 -10.48
N LEU A 289 -6.89 22.30 -11.16
CA LEU A 289 -7.79 21.14 -11.22
C LEU A 289 -7.84 20.37 -9.89
N GLY A 290 -6.93 20.66 -8.96
CA GLY A 290 -6.84 20.01 -7.66
C GLY A 290 -6.26 18.61 -7.69
N ASP A 291 -5.53 18.25 -8.76
CA ASP A 291 -4.80 17.00 -8.89
C ASP A 291 -3.41 17.09 -8.23
N MET A 292 -2.83 18.29 -8.18
CA MET A 292 -1.52 18.58 -7.61
C MET A 292 -1.57 19.75 -6.61
N SER A 293 -0.47 19.92 -5.90
CA SER A 293 -0.15 21.01 -4.98
C SER A 293 1.15 21.67 -5.42
N LEU A 294 1.39 22.91 -4.97
CA LEU A 294 2.68 23.58 -5.18
C LEU A 294 3.82 22.76 -4.56
N VAL A 295 3.61 22.32 -3.31
CA VAL A 295 4.55 21.48 -2.56
C VAL A 295 3.94 20.13 -2.26
N GLY A 296 4.66 19.07 -2.60
CA GLY A 296 4.24 17.68 -2.44
C GLY A 296 5.27 16.68 -2.95
N ASN A 297 4.92 15.40 -2.90
CA ASN A 297 5.77 14.35 -3.46
C ASN A 297 5.62 14.28 -4.98
N ARG A 298 6.69 13.97 -5.71
CA ARG A 298 6.63 13.95 -7.18
C ARG A 298 5.65 12.86 -7.66
N PRO A 299 4.71 13.17 -8.57
CA PRO A 299 3.84 12.16 -9.17
C PRO A 299 4.65 11.16 -9.99
N LEU A 300 4.40 9.87 -9.79
CA LEU A 300 5.16 8.81 -10.47
C LEU A 300 4.43 8.30 -11.72
N PRO A 301 5.16 7.89 -12.77
CA PRO A 301 4.59 7.09 -13.85
C PRO A 301 3.88 5.85 -13.29
N LEU A 302 2.85 5.38 -13.97
CA LEU A 302 2.08 4.21 -13.51
C LEU A 302 2.95 2.96 -13.33
N TYR A 303 3.91 2.74 -14.22
CA TYR A 303 4.83 1.60 -14.14
C TYR A 303 5.73 1.65 -12.89
N GLU A 304 6.14 2.84 -12.46
CA GLU A 304 6.99 3.04 -11.28
C GLU A 304 6.14 3.02 -10.01
N ALA A 305 4.92 3.56 -10.06
CA ALA A 305 3.99 3.47 -8.96
C ALA A 305 3.58 2.01 -8.65
N ALA A 306 3.49 1.16 -9.68
CA ALA A 306 3.15 -0.25 -9.54
C ALA A 306 4.24 -1.07 -8.82
N THR A 307 5.52 -0.68 -8.92
CA THR A 307 6.62 -1.35 -8.21
C THR A 307 6.72 -0.92 -6.74
N LEU A 308 6.12 0.21 -6.37
CA LEU A 308 6.12 0.77 -5.02
C LEU A 308 4.82 0.42 -4.27
N THR A 309 4.49 -0.86 -4.19
CA THR A 309 3.29 -1.39 -3.52
C THR A 309 3.58 -2.05 -2.16
N THR A 310 4.85 -2.10 -1.74
CA THR A 310 5.24 -2.59 -0.41
C THR A 310 4.86 -1.59 0.69
N ASN A 311 4.61 -2.11 1.90
CA ASN A 311 4.18 -1.30 3.06
C ASN A 311 5.11 -0.12 3.38
N ASP A 312 6.42 -0.24 3.12
CA ASP A 312 7.39 0.82 3.43
C ASP A 312 7.33 1.97 2.42
N PHE A 313 7.07 1.70 1.15
CA PHE A 313 7.07 2.71 0.09
C PHE A 313 5.70 3.32 -0.17
N VAL A 314 4.62 2.62 0.19
CA VAL A 314 3.22 3.07 0.03
C VAL A 314 2.98 4.43 0.70
N GLU A 315 3.67 4.71 1.82
CA GLU A 315 3.43 5.89 2.65
C GLU A 315 3.74 7.20 1.92
N ARG A 316 4.62 7.17 0.91
CA ARG A 316 4.91 8.35 0.07
C ARG A 316 3.65 8.90 -0.60
N PHE A 317 2.68 8.04 -0.92
CA PHE A 317 1.43 8.42 -1.57
C PHE A 317 0.41 9.01 -0.59
N SER A 318 0.71 9.12 0.70
CA SER A 318 -0.16 9.81 1.66
C SER A 318 -0.07 11.34 1.57
N ALA A 319 1.04 11.87 1.04
CA ALA A 319 1.23 13.29 0.75
C ALA A 319 0.52 13.72 -0.55
N PRO A 320 0.17 15.02 -0.70
CA PRO A 320 -0.27 15.55 -1.98
C PRO A 320 0.81 15.38 -3.05
N ALA A 321 0.38 15.22 -4.29
CA ALA A 321 1.28 15.24 -5.44
C ALA A 321 1.78 16.68 -5.65
N GLY A 322 3.09 16.89 -5.78
CA GLY A 322 3.71 18.22 -5.78
C GLY A 322 4.43 18.57 -7.08
N MET A 323 4.40 19.86 -7.42
CA MET A 323 5.28 20.42 -8.46
C MET A 323 6.74 20.48 -7.96
N THR A 324 6.93 20.89 -6.71
CA THR A 324 8.20 20.80 -5.98
C THR A 324 8.03 19.97 -4.70
N GLY A 325 9.13 19.51 -4.11
CA GLY A 325 9.12 18.57 -3.00
C GLY A 325 10.45 18.48 -2.26
N PHE A 326 10.43 17.87 -1.08
CA PHE A 326 11.57 17.88 -0.18
C PHE A 326 12.81 17.18 -0.76
N TRP A 327 12.64 16.07 -1.46
CA TRP A 327 13.77 15.38 -2.07
C TRP A 327 14.41 16.20 -3.21
N GLN A 328 13.62 16.99 -3.97
CA GLN A 328 14.14 17.82 -5.06
C GLN A 328 15.08 18.89 -4.52
N ILE A 329 14.75 19.52 -3.38
CA ILE A 329 15.64 20.49 -2.74
C ILE A 329 16.85 19.82 -2.06
N LYS A 330 16.71 18.58 -1.57
CA LYS A 330 17.81 17.82 -0.91
C LYS A 330 18.76 17.13 -1.87
N LYS A 331 18.33 16.88 -3.11
CA LYS A 331 19.21 16.39 -4.18
C LYS A 331 20.27 17.43 -4.55
N ARG A 332 19.98 18.72 -4.36
CA ARG A 332 20.90 19.82 -4.62
C ARG A 332 22.23 19.59 -3.89
N GLY A 333 23.34 19.62 -4.63
CA GLY A 333 24.70 19.45 -4.10
C GLY A 333 25.19 18.00 -4.00
N LYS A 334 24.38 17.01 -4.40
CA LYS A 334 24.80 15.61 -4.53
C LYS A 334 24.80 15.19 -6.01
N ALA A 335 25.87 14.55 -6.47
CA ALA A 335 26.00 14.10 -7.86
C ALA A 335 24.97 13.01 -8.21
N GLU A 336 24.69 12.09 -7.27
CA GLU A 336 23.80 10.95 -7.44
C GLU A 336 22.97 10.76 -6.17
N MET A 337 21.69 10.39 -6.31
CA MET A 337 20.80 10.02 -5.21
C MET A 337 20.00 8.81 -5.64
N SER A 338 20.07 7.74 -4.85
CA SER A 338 19.40 6.46 -5.10
C SER A 338 17.88 6.60 -5.06
N VAL A 339 17.17 5.65 -5.68
CA VAL A 339 15.69 5.61 -5.64
C VAL A 339 15.19 5.52 -4.20
N LYS A 340 15.83 4.68 -3.37
CA LYS A 340 15.47 4.50 -1.96
C LYS A 340 15.58 5.82 -1.18
N GLU A 341 16.69 6.54 -1.31
CA GLU A 341 16.86 7.84 -0.63
C GLU A 341 15.79 8.87 -1.04
N ARG A 342 15.37 8.89 -2.32
CA ARG A 342 14.30 9.77 -2.77
C ARG A 342 12.96 9.42 -2.12
N VAL A 343 12.65 8.12 -2.08
CA VAL A 343 11.42 7.63 -1.43
C VAL A 343 11.44 7.89 0.07
N ASP A 344 12.57 7.71 0.74
CA ASP A 344 12.72 8.02 2.17
C ASP A 344 12.46 9.51 2.44
N LEU A 345 12.97 10.41 1.60
CA LEU A 345 12.72 11.85 1.69
C LEU A 345 11.25 12.21 1.40
N ASP A 346 10.61 11.53 0.44
CA ASP A 346 9.17 11.65 0.19
C ASP A 346 8.34 11.21 1.42
N ILE A 347 8.74 10.13 2.11
CA ILE A 347 8.09 9.66 3.34
C ILE A 347 8.30 10.65 4.48
N VAL A 348 9.50 11.22 4.61
CA VAL A 348 9.78 12.28 5.59
C VAL A 348 8.85 13.47 5.35
N TYR A 349 8.66 13.89 4.11
CA TYR A 349 7.70 14.94 3.78
C TYR A 349 6.28 14.54 4.14
N ALA A 350 5.84 13.33 3.75
CA ALA A 350 4.49 12.84 4.05
C ALA A 350 4.17 12.83 5.55
N ARG A 351 5.15 12.52 6.40
CA ARG A 351 5.02 12.51 7.87
C ARG A 351 5.07 13.90 8.51
N ARG A 352 5.82 14.84 7.92
CA ARG A 352 6.11 16.17 8.51
C ARG A 352 5.43 17.35 7.81
N ALA A 353 4.57 17.07 6.83
CA ALA A 353 3.88 18.09 6.05
C ALA A 353 3.22 19.14 6.96
N SER A 354 3.62 20.39 6.79
CA SER A 354 3.09 21.54 7.53
C SER A 354 3.27 22.80 6.67
N PRO A 355 2.45 23.86 6.88
CA PRO A 355 2.57 25.08 6.10
C PRO A 355 3.96 25.73 6.16
N ILE A 356 4.60 25.69 7.33
CA ILE A 356 5.96 26.21 7.53
C ILE A 356 6.98 25.38 6.74
N PHE A 357 6.82 24.06 6.73
CA PHE A 357 7.71 23.19 5.97
C PHE A 357 7.53 23.36 4.46
N ASP A 358 6.30 23.62 3.99
CA ASP A 358 6.01 23.96 2.61
C ASP A 358 6.67 25.29 2.20
N LEU A 359 6.57 26.33 3.04
CA LEU A 359 7.26 27.60 2.82
C LEU A 359 8.79 27.43 2.76
N TYR A 360 9.36 26.62 3.64
CA TYR A 360 10.78 26.26 3.61
C TYR A 360 11.15 25.59 2.27
N ILE A 361 10.34 24.65 1.78
CA ILE A 361 10.59 24.00 0.50
C ILE A 361 10.51 25.03 -0.64
N MET A 362 9.42 25.80 -0.71
CA MET A 362 9.24 26.83 -1.75
C MET A 362 10.38 27.84 -1.79
N ALA A 363 10.84 28.32 -0.63
CA ALA A 363 11.96 29.27 -0.57
C ALA A 363 13.28 28.68 -1.10
N ASN A 364 13.47 27.37 -1.00
CA ASN A 364 14.65 26.67 -1.49
C ASN A 364 14.50 26.16 -2.95
N THR A 365 13.29 26.23 -3.54
CA THR A 365 13.00 25.72 -4.89
C THR A 365 13.60 26.56 -6.04
N PRO A 366 13.49 27.90 -6.09
CA PRO A 366 14.08 28.70 -7.17
C PRO A 366 15.57 28.44 -7.35
N ALA A 367 16.32 28.31 -6.24
CA ALA A 367 17.74 28.00 -6.26
C ALA A 367 18.05 26.55 -6.70
N ALA A 368 17.07 25.65 -6.72
CA ALA A 368 17.18 24.29 -7.24
C ALA A 368 16.90 24.19 -8.75
N LEU A 369 16.15 25.15 -9.34
CA LEU A 369 15.84 25.20 -10.78
C LEU A 369 17.00 25.72 -11.64
N PHE A 370 17.91 26.51 -11.08
CA PHE A 370 19.08 27.05 -11.80
C PHE A 370 20.24 26.05 -11.96
N GLN A 371 20.11 24.82 -11.47
CA GLN A 371 21.17 23.82 -11.59
C GLN A 371 21.02 23.07 -12.92
N LYS A 372 21.99 23.25 -13.82
CA LYS A 372 22.04 22.60 -15.14
C LYS A 372 21.86 21.09 -15.00
N SER A 373 20.69 20.57 -15.36
CA SER A 373 20.56 19.17 -15.71
C SER A 373 21.23 18.97 -17.07
N GLN A 374 22.34 18.22 -17.09
CA GLN A 374 22.86 17.65 -18.33
C GLN A 374 21.77 16.72 -18.87
N VAL A 375 21.03 17.17 -19.90
CA VAL A 375 20.06 16.38 -20.66
C VAL A 375 20.68 16.02 -22.00
#